data_AF-A0A4S2LWW0-F1
#
_entry.id   AF-A0A4S2LWW0-F1
#
_cell.length_a   1.000
_cell.length_b   1.000
_cell.length_c   1.000
_cell.angle_alpha   90.00
_cell.angle_beta   90.00
_cell.angle_gamma   90.00
#
_symmetry.space_group_name_H-M   'P 1'
#
loop_
_entity.id
_entity.type
_entity.pdbx_description
1 polymer ?
#
loop_
_entity_poly.entity_id
_entity_poly.type
_entity_poly.pdbx_seq_one_letter_code
_entity_poly.pdbx_strand_id
1 'polypeptide(L)'
;MAEAHAAVALTFTVSSEGVAFDINKQAIEAVIKSGVVAGRKRLIRFKNSIYNQVYPFHPSSWFYFAFTVFAAIYLHPDYRQSPCGIPILYLEDILQRYLGITRHYHVPACLLFSLFLWFFGSLLNKAVLRILFIYTGWMYSIRKRTNWYDVLWMYLVTLFKSKHPRLYGYQYSLPNLPLPSLRDTIDRYLLSVRHLLPVAEYEERVRQAELFRKGPGRRLQFFLWMKTWFTSNY
;
A
#
# COMPACT_ATOMS: atom_id res chain seq x y z
N MET A 1 -14.72 7.71 -26.84
CA MET A 1 -14.97 7.95 -28.28
C MET A 1 -13.71 7.94 -29.16
N ALA A 2 -12.50 8.24 -28.66
CA ALA A 2 -11.26 8.15 -29.45
C ALA A 2 -10.80 6.71 -29.77
N GLU A 3 -11.19 5.73 -28.96
CA GLU A 3 -10.77 4.33 -29.11
C GLU A 3 -11.45 3.62 -30.29
N ALA A 4 -12.68 4.00 -30.63
CA ALA A 4 -13.41 3.45 -31.78
C ALA A 4 -12.80 3.89 -33.13
N HIS A 5 -12.24 5.11 -33.22
CA HIS A 5 -11.53 5.57 -34.41
C HIS A 5 -10.14 4.92 -34.57
N ALA A 6 -9.50 4.50 -33.46
CA ALA A 6 -8.22 3.80 -33.51
C ALA A 6 -8.35 2.37 -34.04
N ALA A 7 -9.51 1.72 -33.87
CA ALA A 7 -9.81 0.40 -34.43
C ALA A 7 -9.98 0.41 -35.97
N VAL A 8 -10.15 1.59 -36.59
CA VAL A 8 -10.25 1.79 -38.05
C VAL A 8 -8.89 2.18 -38.65
N ALA A 9 -7.77 1.80 -38.01
CA ALA A 9 -6.43 2.06 -38.54
C ALA A 9 -6.04 1.08 -39.65
N LEU A 10 -6.61 -0.13 -39.63
CA LEU A 10 -6.34 -1.22 -40.57
C LEU A 10 -7.68 -1.84 -40.97
N THR A 11 -8.30 -1.34 -42.02
CA THR A 11 -9.46 -1.99 -42.64
C THR A 11 -8.95 -2.99 -43.66
N PHE A 12 -9.06 -4.27 -43.31
CA PHE A 12 -8.76 -5.39 -44.20
C PHE A 12 -10.06 -5.83 -44.88
N THR A 13 -10.19 -5.55 -46.17
CA THR A 13 -11.34 -6.00 -46.97
C THR A 13 -10.88 -7.07 -47.94
N VAL A 14 -11.34 -8.31 -47.76
CA VAL A 14 -11.10 -9.42 -48.69
C VAL A 14 -12.21 -9.39 -49.74
N SER A 15 -11.86 -9.11 -50.99
CA SER A 15 -12.77 -9.21 -52.13
C SER A 15 -12.37 -10.37 -53.03
N SER A 16 -13.28 -10.84 -53.88
CA SER A 16 -13.02 -11.91 -54.87
C SER A 16 -11.92 -11.57 -55.89
N GLU A 17 -11.51 -10.30 -55.97
CA GLU A 17 -10.46 -9.80 -56.88
C GLU A 17 -9.11 -9.59 -56.19
N GLY A 18 -9.04 -9.75 -54.86
CA GLY A 18 -7.80 -9.61 -54.09
C GLY A 18 -7.99 -8.95 -52.73
N VAL A 19 -6.86 -8.80 -52.02
CA VAL A 19 -6.78 -8.18 -50.71
C VAL A 19 -6.49 -6.68 -50.86
N ALA A 20 -7.44 -5.82 -50.47
CA ALA A 20 -7.23 -4.38 -50.42
C ALA A 20 -6.80 -3.94 -49.01
N PHE A 21 -5.69 -3.22 -48.93
CA PHE A 21 -5.15 -2.63 -47.70
C PHE A 21 -5.36 -1.12 -47.74
N ASP A 22 -6.24 -0.59 -46.88
CA ASP A 22 -6.34 0.86 -46.65
C ASP A 22 -5.67 1.20 -45.30
N ILE A 23 -4.59 1.97 -45.37
CA ILE A 23 -3.77 2.34 -44.22
C ILE A 23 -4.08 3.80 -43.86
N ASN A 24 -4.87 3.99 -42.82
CA ASN A 24 -5.19 5.33 -42.34
C ASN A 24 -4.02 5.92 -41.53
N LYS A 25 -3.23 6.77 -42.19
CA LYS A 25 -2.07 7.45 -41.58
C LYS A 25 -2.42 8.26 -40.32
N GLN A 26 -3.61 8.87 -40.27
CA GLN A 26 -4.06 9.65 -39.10
C GLN A 26 -4.36 8.75 -37.91
N ALA A 27 -4.91 7.55 -38.16
CA ALA A 27 -5.15 6.58 -37.11
C ALA A 27 -3.83 6.01 -36.55
N ILE A 28 -2.83 5.75 -37.39
CA ILE A 28 -1.49 5.35 -36.95
C ILE A 28 -0.84 6.44 -36.09
N GLU A 29 -0.89 7.69 -36.53
CA GLU A 29 -0.36 8.82 -35.75
C GLU A 29 -1.08 8.95 -34.39
N ALA A 30 -2.40 8.76 -34.35
CA ALA A 30 -3.17 8.77 -33.11
C ALA A 30 -2.79 7.60 -32.18
N VAL A 31 -2.55 6.40 -32.72
CA VAL A 31 -2.07 5.23 -31.95
C VAL A 31 -0.68 5.48 -31.39
N ILE A 32 0.25 6.03 -32.18
CA ILE A 32 1.60 6.38 -31.71
C ILE A 32 1.53 7.45 -30.61
N LYS A 33 0.80 8.54 -30.84
CA LYS A 33 0.64 9.63 -29.87
C LYS A 33 -0.01 9.15 -28.57
N SER A 34 -1.02 8.30 -28.66
CA SER A 34 -1.67 7.71 -27.48
C SER A 34 -0.75 6.72 -26.76
N GLY A 35 0.05 5.94 -27.50
CA GLY A 35 1.10 5.08 -26.95
C GLY A 35 2.16 5.85 -26.18
N VAL A 36 2.67 6.96 -26.72
CA VAL A 36 3.64 7.84 -26.05
C VAL A 36 3.05 8.43 -24.77
N VAL A 37 1.81 8.93 -24.82
CA VAL A 37 1.11 9.47 -23.64
C VAL A 37 0.87 8.38 -22.60
N ALA A 38 0.46 7.18 -23.00
CA ALA A 38 0.23 6.05 -22.12
C ALA A 38 1.53 5.59 -21.45
N GLY A 39 2.63 5.51 -22.20
CA GLY A 39 3.97 5.21 -21.69
C GLY A 39 4.41 6.24 -20.66
N ARG A 40 4.28 7.54 -20.96
CA ARG A 40 4.58 8.62 -20.00
C ARG A 40 3.74 8.51 -18.73
N LYS A 41 2.44 8.25 -18.84
CA LYS A 41 1.54 8.04 -17.70
C LYS A 41 1.95 6.82 -16.87
N ARG A 42 2.40 5.73 -17.51
CA ARG A 42 2.89 4.52 -16.82
C ARG A 42 4.15 4.81 -16.01
N LEU A 43 5.11 5.54 -16.58
CA LEU A 43 6.32 5.95 -15.87
C LEU A 43 6.01 6.86 -14.68
N ILE A 44 5.10 7.82 -14.84
CA ILE A 44 4.68 8.70 -13.73
C ILE A 44 4.00 7.89 -12.62
N ARG A 45 3.10 6.94 -12.95
CA ARG A 45 2.46 6.06 -11.96
C ARG A 45 3.47 5.17 -11.24
N PHE A 46 4.44 4.62 -11.97
CA PHE A 46 5.52 3.83 -11.37
C PHE A 46 6.37 4.66 -10.41
N LYS A 47 6.81 5.85 -10.83
CA LYS A 47 7.52 6.79 -9.95
C LYS A 47 6.71 7.13 -8.71
N ASN A 48 5.44 7.47 -8.87
CA ASN A 48 4.56 7.80 -7.75
C ASN A 48 4.36 6.61 -6.82
N SER A 49 4.28 5.38 -7.35
CA SER A 49 4.21 4.15 -6.54
C SER A 49 5.44 4.00 -5.65
N ILE A 50 6.65 4.16 -6.19
CA ILE A 50 7.90 4.10 -5.42
C ILE A 50 7.93 5.20 -4.34
N TYR A 51 7.58 6.43 -4.69
CA TYR A 51 7.54 7.53 -3.72
C TYR A 51 6.52 7.27 -2.60
N ASN A 52 5.34 6.75 -2.94
CA ASN A 52 4.30 6.41 -1.96
C ASN A 52 4.67 5.20 -1.09
N GLN A 53 5.56 4.32 -1.57
CA GLN A 53 6.12 3.23 -0.77
C GLN A 53 7.04 3.70 0.36
N VAL A 54 7.59 4.92 0.30
CA VAL A 54 8.48 5.43 1.36
C VAL A 54 7.88 6.61 2.14
N TYR A 55 6.80 7.19 1.64
CA TYR A 55 6.05 8.22 2.34
C TYR A 55 5.58 7.71 3.73
N PRO A 56 5.70 8.47 4.83
CA PRO A 56 5.82 9.93 4.92
C PRO A 56 7.24 10.49 4.81
N PHE A 57 8.25 9.63 4.77
CA PHE A 57 9.63 10.06 4.58
C PHE A 57 9.85 10.51 3.13
N HIS A 58 10.63 11.57 2.96
CA HIS A 58 11.02 12.02 1.62
C HIS A 58 12.17 11.16 1.11
N PRO A 59 12.28 10.80 -0.19
CA PRO A 59 13.42 10.03 -0.70
C PRO A 59 14.80 10.62 -0.41
N SER A 60 14.91 11.95 -0.35
CA SER A 60 16.17 12.60 0.04
C SER A 60 16.51 12.47 1.52
N SER A 61 15.57 12.03 2.38
CA SER A 61 15.86 11.87 3.82
C SER A 61 16.86 10.75 4.10
N TRP A 62 17.07 9.82 3.17
CA TRP A 62 18.12 8.81 3.25
C TRP A 62 19.52 9.45 3.43
N PHE A 63 19.79 10.64 2.88
CA PHE A 63 21.07 11.32 3.10
C PHE A 63 21.33 11.64 4.57
N TYR A 64 20.29 11.96 5.36
CA TYR A 64 20.46 12.17 6.80
C TYR A 64 20.84 10.86 7.49
N PHE A 65 20.22 9.74 7.11
CA PHE A 65 20.58 8.42 7.64
C PHE A 65 22.03 8.05 7.27
N ALA A 66 22.41 8.26 6.01
CA ALA A 66 23.77 8.04 5.55
C ALA A 66 24.77 8.88 6.36
N PHE A 67 24.51 10.19 6.48
CA PHE A 67 25.36 11.09 7.26
C PHE A 67 25.46 10.65 8.73
N THR A 68 24.35 10.27 9.37
CA THR A 68 24.36 9.80 10.76
C THR A 68 25.16 8.51 10.95
N VAL A 69 25.07 7.56 10.00
CA VAL A 69 25.84 6.32 10.03
C VAL A 69 27.32 6.62 9.84
N PHE A 70 27.69 7.46 8.87
CA PHE A 70 29.08 7.88 8.66
C PHE A 70 29.64 8.62 9.87
N ALA A 71 28.89 9.56 10.44
CA ALA A 71 29.29 10.30 11.63
C ALA A 71 29.46 9.35 12.83
N ALA A 72 28.56 8.39 13.04
CA ALA A 72 28.66 7.41 14.11
C ALA A 72 29.93 6.55 14.00
N ILE A 73 30.30 6.15 12.78
CA ILE A 73 31.53 5.37 12.53
C ILE A 73 32.78 6.23 12.74
N TYR A 74 32.76 7.48 12.29
CA TYR A 74 33.90 8.39 12.45
C TYR A 74 34.15 8.76 13.92
N LEU A 75 33.08 8.96 14.69
CA LEU A 75 33.14 9.33 16.10
C LEU A 75 33.46 8.13 17.02
N HIS A 76 33.15 6.90 16.59
CA HIS A 76 33.44 5.69 17.35
C HIS A 76 34.38 4.77 16.55
N PRO A 77 35.71 4.88 16.77
CA PRO A 77 36.70 4.02 16.13
C PRO A 77 36.44 2.52 16.36
N ASP A 78 35.83 2.18 17.50
CA ASP A 78 35.43 0.81 17.87
C ASP A 78 34.01 0.44 17.41
N TYR A 79 33.55 0.96 16.26
CA TYR A 79 32.23 0.63 15.72
C TYR A 79 32.03 -0.89 15.54
N ARG A 80 33.11 -1.66 15.39
CA ARG A 80 33.10 -3.12 15.26
C ARG A 80 32.47 -3.84 16.47
N GLN A 81 32.53 -3.24 17.65
CA GLN A 81 31.91 -3.79 18.89
C GLN A 81 30.52 -3.21 19.16
N SER A 82 30.14 -2.14 18.45
CA SER A 82 28.83 -1.53 18.58
C SER A 82 27.75 -2.44 17.96
N PRO A 83 26.56 -2.55 18.59
CA PRO A 83 25.42 -3.24 17.99
C PRO A 83 25.06 -2.74 16.59
N CYS A 84 25.35 -1.47 16.30
CA CYS A 84 25.10 -0.85 15.00
C CYS A 84 26.18 -1.17 13.94
N GLY A 85 27.39 -1.58 14.35
CA GLY A 85 28.46 -1.92 13.42
C GLY A 85 28.45 -3.38 12.98
N ILE A 86 27.87 -4.29 13.77
CA ILE A 86 27.75 -5.72 13.42
C ILE A 86 27.09 -5.92 12.04
N PRO A 87 25.94 -5.29 11.71
CA PRO A 87 25.33 -5.45 10.39
C PRO A 87 26.20 -4.92 9.25
N ILE A 88 27.00 -3.88 9.51
CA ILE A 88 27.90 -3.30 8.51
C ILE A 88 29.01 -4.29 8.18
N LEU A 89 29.59 -4.97 9.18
CA LEU A 89 30.60 -6.01 8.97
C LEU A 89 30.06 -7.18 8.13
N TYR A 90 28.82 -7.60 8.37
CA TYR A 90 28.18 -8.62 7.54
C TYR A 90 28.00 -8.16 6.09
N LEU A 91 27.62 -6.90 5.88
CA LEU A 91 27.53 -6.31 4.54
C LEU A 91 28.90 -6.20 3.87
N GLU A 92 29.96 -5.91 4.62
CA GLU A 92 31.34 -5.89 4.12
C GLU A 92 31.79 -7.28 3.68
N ASP A 93 31.57 -8.32 4.48
CA ASP A 93 31.90 -9.71 4.13
C ASP A 93 31.15 -10.18 2.87
N ILE A 94 29.85 -9.89 2.79
CA ILE A 94 29.03 -10.19 1.61
C ILE A 94 29.59 -9.47 0.37
N LEU A 95 29.94 -8.19 0.50
CA LEU A 95 30.43 -7.40 -0.62
C LEU A 95 31.81 -7.87 -1.11
N GLN A 96 32.68 -8.26 -0.18
CA GLN A 96 34.00 -8.82 -0.52
C GLN A 96 33.86 -10.19 -1.16
N ARG A 97 33.02 -11.06 -0.61
CA ARG A 97 32.91 -12.47 -1.02
C ARG A 97 32.13 -12.68 -2.31
N TYR A 98 31.07 -11.91 -2.53
CA TYR A 98 30.18 -12.08 -3.70
C TYR A 98 30.40 -11.04 -4.79
N LEU A 99 30.74 -9.80 -4.44
CA LEU A 99 30.95 -8.73 -5.42
C LEU A 99 32.43 -8.50 -5.78
N GLY A 100 33.37 -9.12 -5.05
CA GLY A 100 34.80 -9.00 -5.33
C GLY A 100 35.36 -7.58 -5.13
N ILE A 101 34.65 -6.72 -4.40
CA ILE A 101 35.10 -5.34 -4.13
C ILE A 101 36.15 -5.39 -3.02
N THR A 102 37.41 -5.37 -3.42
CA THR A 102 38.57 -5.43 -2.51
C THR A 102 39.01 -4.06 -2.01
N ARG A 103 38.70 -2.98 -2.75
CA ARG A 103 39.11 -1.61 -2.41
C ARG A 103 37.91 -0.75 -1.98
N HIS A 104 38.04 -0.02 -0.87
CA HIS A 104 37.02 0.88 -0.32
C HIS A 104 35.66 0.22 0.01
N TYR A 105 35.64 -1.06 0.42
CA TYR A 105 34.41 -1.82 0.71
C TYR A 105 33.57 -1.25 1.88
N HIS A 106 34.19 -0.52 2.81
CA HIS A 106 33.49 0.12 3.93
C HIS A 106 32.43 1.14 3.49
N VAL A 107 32.74 1.97 2.48
CA VAL A 107 31.84 3.03 2.01
C VAL A 107 30.52 2.48 1.44
N PRO A 108 30.52 1.54 0.46
CA PRO A 108 29.29 0.94 -0.05
C PRO A 108 28.54 0.13 1.02
N ALA A 109 29.23 -0.55 1.95
CA ALA A 109 28.58 -1.24 3.06
C ALA A 109 27.80 -0.25 3.96
N CYS A 110 28.39 0.91 4.28
CA CYS A 110 27.74 1.97 5.04
C CYS A 110 26.52 2.55 4.29
N LEU A 111 26.64 2.78 2.99
CA LEU A 111 25.54 3.30 2.16
C LEU A 111 24.38 2.31 2.10
N LEU A 112 24.66 1.01 1.90
CA LEU A 112 23.66 -0.04 1.89
C LEU A 112 22.97 -0.16 3.25
N PHE A 113 23.73 -0.20 4.34
CA PHE A 113 23.17 -0.23 5.69
C PHE A 113 22.27 0.97 5.96
N SER A 114 22.71 2.17 5.57
CA SER A 114 21.92 3.40 5.71
C SER A 114 20.63 3.35 4.91
N LEU A 115 20.66 2.75 3.71
CA LEU A 115 19.47 2.57 2.87
C LEU A 115 18.49 1.59 3.49
N PHE A 116 18.97 0.48 4.05
CA PHE A 116 18.16 -0.48 4.79
C PHE A 116 17.53 0.17 6.04
N LEU A 117 18.33 0.89 6.83
CA LEU A 117 17.86 1.57 8.03
C LEU A 117 16.78 2.61 7.71
N TRP A 118 16.99 3.39 6.65
CA TRP A 118 16.01 4.35 6.15
C TRP A 118 14.72 3.68 5.67
N PHE A 119 14.83 2.62 4.86
CA PHE A 119 13.68 1.88 4.37
C PHE A 119 12.89 1.25 5.53
N PHE A 120 13.58 0.62 6.48
CA PHE A 120 12.98 0.04 7.66
C PHE A 120 12.30 1.10 8.55
N GLY A 121 12.96 2.23 8.78
CA GLY A 121 12.38 3.36 9.51
C GLY A 121 11.10 3.90 8.84
N SER A 122 11.06 3.92 7.50
CA SER A 122 9.86 4.31 6.77
C SER A 122 8.71 3.31 6.93
N LEU A 123 8.99 2.01 6.92
CA LEU A 123 8.00 0.96 7.18
C LEU A 123 7.47 1.04 8.61
N LEU A 124 8.35 1.30 9.59
CA LEU A 124 7.98 1.44 10.99
C LEU A 124 7.07 2.66 11.19
N ASN A 125 7.43 3.81 10.61
CA ASN A 125 6.58 5.01 10.66
C ASN A 125 5.19 4.74 10.06
N LYS A 126 5.12 4.03 8.92
CA LYS A 126 3.85 3.60 8.33
C LYS A 126 3.04 2.69 9.24
N ALA A 127 3.67 1.72 9.89
CA ALA A 127 3.02 0.83 10.83
C ALA A 127 2.44 1.61 12.02
N VAL A 128 3.21 2.56 12.56
CA VAL A 128 2.75 3.47 13.63
C VAL A 128 1.54 4.27 13.15
N LEU A 129 1.62 4.95 12.00
CA LEU A 129 0.49 5.69 11.45
C LEU A 129 -0.74 4.82 11.21
N ARG A 130 -0.55 3.59 10.75
CA ARG A 130 -1.64 2.63 10.58
C ARG A 130 -2.32 2.31 11.89
N ILE A 131 -1.56 2.04 12.95
CA ILE A 131 -2.11 1.80 14.29
C ILE A 131 -2.85 3.04 14.80
N LEU A 132 -2.28 4.22 14.62
CA LEU A 132 -2.93 5.48 14.98
C LEU A 132 -4.26 5.65 14.22
N PHE A 133 -4.31 5.38 12.93
CA PHE A 133 -5.52 5.54 12.13
C PHE A 133 -6.60 4.48 12.36
N ILE A 134 -6.28 3.34 13.00
CA ILE A 134 -7.30 2.38 13.45
C ILE A 134 -8.19 3.01 14.54
N TYR A 135 -7.62 3.90 15.36
CA TYR A 135 -8.37 4.56 16.40
C TYR A 135 -9.36 5.58 15.81
N THR A 136 -10.65 5.27 15.94
CA THR A 136 -11.77 6.10 15.47
C THR A 136 -12.63 6.63 16.62
N GLY A 137 -12.19 6.44 17.88
CA GLY A 137 -12.92 6.89 19.07
C GLY A 137 -13.20 8.39 19.10
N TRP A 138 -12.25 9.18 18.59
CA TRP A 138 -12.36 10.64 18.49
C TRP A 138 -13.58 11.11 17.66
N MET A 139 -14.08 10.30 16.72
CA MET A 139 -15.22 10.64 15.87
C MET A 139 -16.55 10.60 16.63
N TYR A 140 -16.63 9.79 17.69
CA TYR A 140 -17.82 9.64 18.54
C TYR A 140 -17.77 10.53 19.78
N SER A 141 -16.67 11.26 20.00
CA SER A 141 -16.51 12.18 21.12
C SER A 141 -17.41 13.42 20.96
N ILE A 142 -18.18 13.74 21.99
CA ILE A 142 -19.08 14.90 22.00
C ILE A 142 -18.27 16.20 21.98
N ARG A 143 -18.62 17.11 21.07
CA ARG A 143 -18.00 18.43 20.93
C ARG A 143 -18.04 19.15 22.29
N LYS A 144 -16.85 19.52 22.82
CA LYS A 144 -16.56 20.21 24.11
C LYS A 144 -16.13 19.33 25.31
N ARG A 145 -16.22 17.99 25.25
CA ARG A 145 -15.52 17.13 26.23
C ARG A 145 -14.28 16.54 25.57
N THR A 146 -13.13 17.18 25.77
CA THR A 146 -11.86 16.65 25.26
C THR A 146 -11.36 15.56 26.18
N ASN A 147 -11.38 14.32 25.70
CA ASN A 147 -10.75 13.21 26.40
C ASN A 147 -9.22 13.32 26.24
N TRP A 148 -8.45 13.06 27.28
CA TRP A 148 -6.99 13.20 27.22
C TRP A 148 -6.36 12.20 26.23
N TYR A 149 -6.98 11.02 26.05
CA TYR A 149 -6.59 10.05 25.03
C TYR A 149 -6.68 10.61 23.61
N ASP A 150 -7.73 11.39 23.29
CA ASP A 150 -7.91 12.02 21.98
C ASP A 150 -6.85 13.10 21.73
N VAL A 151 -6.48 13.85 22.78
CA VAL A 151 -5.41 14.86 22.73
C VAL A 151 -4.06 14.20 22.49
N LEU A 152 -3.75 13.12 23.23
CA LEU A 152 -2.52 12.35 23.05
C LEU A 152 -2.45 11.75 21.64
N TRP A 153 -3.55 11.17 21.16
CA TRP A 153 -3.64 10.63 19.81
C TRP A 153 -3.38 11.71 18.75
N MET A 154 -4.02 12.89 18.86
CA MET A 154 -3.79 14.02 17.93
C MET A 154 -2.33 14.49 17.93
N TYR A 155 -1.69 14.53 19.10
CA TYR A 155 -0.28 14.87 19.22
C TYR A 155 0.60 13.84 18.50
N LEU A 156 0.37 12.54 18.74
CA LEU A 156 1.11 11.47 18.08
C LEU A 156 0.92 11.49 16.56
N VAL A 157 -0.31 11.67 16.06
CA VAL A 157 -0.57 11.81 14.61
C VAL A 157 0.19 13.01 14.06
N THR A 158 0.23 14.11 14.79
CA THR A 158 0.93 15.34 14.35
C THR A 158 2.44 15.19 14.34
N LEU A 159 3.02 14.35 15.21
CA LEU A 159 4.44 14.03 15.24
C LEU A 159 4.86 13.11 14.09
N PHE A 160 4.08 12.06 13.82
CA PHE A 160 4.44 11.03 12.83
C PHE A 160 4.02 11.37 11.39
N LYS A 161 3.06 12.30 11.21
CA LYS A 161 2.66 12.77 9.87
C LYS A 161 3.73 13.66 9.24
N SER A 162 3.84 13.63 7.92
CA SER A 162 4.64 14.58 7.16
C SER A 162 4.01 15.98 7.16
N LYS A 163 4.84 17.02 7.27
CA LYS A 163 4.45 18.44 7.24
C LYS A 163 3.79 18.85 5.92
N HIS A 164 4.18 18.22 4.80
CA HIS A 164 3.67 18.52 3.47
C HIS A 164 2.87 17.32 2.93
N PRO A 165 1.54 17.27 3.21
CA PRO A 165 0.71 16.18 2.75
C PRO A 165 0.62 16.15 1.23
N ARG A 166 0.85 14.97 0.64
CA ARG A 166 0.70 14.74 -0.80
C ARG A 166 -0.60 14.01 -1.09
N LEU A 167 -1.17 14.30 -2.26
CA LEU A 167 -2.32 13.57 -2.77
C LEU A 167 -1.98 12.07 -2.86
N TYR A 168 -2.79 11.23 -2.21
CA TYR A 168 -2.59 9.77 -2.08
C TYR A 168 -1.29 9.33 -1.37
N GLY A 169 -0.60 10.21 -0.65
CA GLY A 169 0.64 9.85 0.06
C GLY A 169 0.41 8.82 1.18
N TYR A 170 -0.66 9.00 1.96
CA TYR A 170 -1.00 8.13 3.09
C TYR A 170 -1.78 6.87 2.71
N GLN A 171 -2.00 6.59 1.42
CA GLN A 171 -2.85 5.46 1.00
C GLN A 171 -2.38 4.11 1.58
N TYR A 172 -1.06 3.94 1.73
CA TYR A 172 -0.45 2.74 2.30
C TYR A 172 -0.37 2.74 3.84
N SER A 173 -0.63 3.88 4.47
CA SER A 173 -0.70 4.02 5.93
C SER A 173 -2.13 3.84 6.45
N LEU A 174 -3.13 3.86 5.57
CA LEU A 174 -4.52 3.66 5.97
C LEU A 174 -4.73 2.22 6.47
N PRO A 175 -5.55 2.03 7.51
CA PRO A 175 -5.92 0.69 7.94
C PRO A 175 -6.80 0.03 6.87
N ASN A 176 -6.62 -1.27 6.70
CA ASN A 176 -7.55 -2.07 5.93
C ASN A 176 -8.93 -2.03 6.60
N LEU A 177 -9.98 -2.17 5.81
CA LEU A 177 -11.33 -2.32 6.34
C LEU A 177 -11.34 -3.54 7.29
N PRO A 178 -11.93 -3.44 8.50
CA PRO A 178 -12.04 -4.58 9.39
C PRO A 178 -13.17 -5.51 8.92
N LEU A 179 -12.90 -6.81 8.86
CA LEU A 179 -13.92 -7.81 8.52
C LEU A 179 -14.91 -7.94 9.70
N PRO A 180 -16.21 -7.64 9.53
CA PRO A 180 -17.19 -7.79 10.59
C PRO A 180 -17.34 -9.26 10.99
N SER A 181 -17.70 -9.51 12.25
CA SER A 181 -17.91 -10.87 12.71
C SER A 181 -19.16 -11.48 12.04
N LEU A 182 -19.12 -12.80 11.78
CA LEU A 182 -20.24 -13.52 11.19
C LEU A 182 -21.52 -13.36 12.03
N ARG A 183 -21.39 -13.38 13.35
CA ARG A 183 -22.52 -13.22 14.28
C ARG A 183 -23.13 -11.83 14.17
N ASP A 184 -22.31 -10.79 14.30
CA ASP A 184 -22.78 -9.39 14.22
C ASP A 184 -23.43 -9.08 12.87
N THR A 185 -22.89 -9.66 11.78
CA THR A 185 -23.49 -9.52 10.43
C THR A 185 -24.86 -10.19 10.36
N ILE A 186 -25.01 -11.40 10.89
CA ILE A 186 -26.29 -12.13 10.91
C ILE A 186 -27.31 -11.42 11.81
N ASP A 187 -26.90 -10.98 12.99
CA ASP A 187 -27.76 -10.30 13.95
C ASP A 187 -28.29 -8.98 13.34
N ARG A 188 -27.43 -8.19 12.69
CA ARG A 188 -27.83 -6.98 11.96
C ARG A 188 -28.74 -7.28 10.75
N TYR A 189 -28.48 -8.36 10.02
CA TYR A 189 -29.35 -8.80 8.94
C TYR A 189 -30.75 -9.13 9.45
N LEU A 190 -30.88 -9.94 10.51
CA LEU A 190 -32.16 -10.30 11.09
C LEU A 190 -32.90 -9.06 11.61
N LEU A 191 -32.20 -8.13 12.27
CA LEU A 191 -32.77 -6.85 12.68
C LEU A 191 -33.32 -6.05 11.49
N SER A 192 -32.61 -6.01 10.35
CA SER A 192 -33.04 -5.27 9.17
C SER A 192 -34.31 -5.83 8.51
N VAL A 193 -34.49 -7.15 8.52
CA VAL A 193 -35.66 -7.80 7.91
C VAL A 193 -36.83 -7.99 8.88
N ARG A 194 -36.61 -7.82 10.19
CA ARG A 194 -37.61 -8.05 11.24
C ARG A 194 -38.92 -7.28 11.03
N HIS A 195 -38.84 -6.06 10.52
CA HIS A 195 -40.00 -5.20 10.31
C HIS A 195 -40.58 -5.30 8.89
N LEU A 196 -39.94 -6.07 8.02
CA LEU A 196 -40.33 -6.24 6.62
C LEU A 196 -41.08 -7.55 6.37
N LEU A 197 -40.90 -8.55 7.24
CA LEU A 197 -41.44 -9.90 7.06
C LEU A 197 -42.56 -10.20 8.06
N PRO A 198 -43.58 -10.98 7.66
CA PRO A 198 -44.52 -11.58 8.60
C PRO A 198 -43.80 -12.47 9.63
N VAL A 199 -44.39 -12.62 10.82
CA VAL A 199 -43.77 -13.35 11.96
C VAL A 199 -43.33 -14.77 11.58
N ALA A 200 -44.18 -15.50 10.85
CA ALA A 200 -43.89 -16.88 10.44
C ALA A 200 -42.66 -16.96 9.51
N GLU A 201 -42.57 -16.08 8.51
CA GLU A 201 -41.41 -16.02 7.60
C GLU A 201 -40.15 -15.58 8.33
N TYR A 202 -40.26 -14.64 9.27
CA TYR A 202 -39.13 -14.20 10.09
C TYR A 202 -38.53 -15.34 10.92
N GLU A 203 -39.36 -16.17 11.57
CA GLU A 203 -38.90 -17.32 12.34
C GLU A 203 -38.15 -18.34 11.46
N GLU A 204 -38.64 -18.56 10.23
CA GLU A 204 -37.93 -19.42 9.27
C GLU A 204 -36.55 -18.83 8.90
N ARG A 205 -36.47 -17.51 8.66
CA ARG A 205 -35.19 -16.83 8.39
C ARG A 205 -34.22 -16.92 9.56
N VAL A 206 -34.70 -16.82 10.80
CA VAL A 206 -33.87 -17.01 12.01
C VAL A 206 -33.30 -18.42 12.04
N ARG A 207 -34.11 -19.44 11.77
CA ARG A 207 -33.65 -20.84 11.73
C ARG A 207 -32.61 -21.05 10.62
N GLN A 208 -32.85 -20.54 9.41
CA GLN A 208 -31.90 -20.62 8.30
C GLN A 208 -30.58 -19.89 8.60
N ALA A 209 -30.64 -18.71 9.21
CA ALA A 209 -29.48 -17.94 9.60
C ALA A 209 -28.62 -18.68 10.64
N GLU A 210 -29.23 -19.36 11.60
CA GLU A 210 -28.52 -20.21 12.56
C GLU A 210 -27.84 -21.42 11.92
N LEU A 211 -28.53 -22.08 10.97
CA LEU A 211 -27.95 -23.17 10.19
C LEU A 211 -26.74 -22.69 9.38
N PHE A 212 -26.86 -21.52 8.73
CA PHE A 212 -25.75 -20.89 8.02
C PHE A 212 -24.59 -20.56 8.95
N ARG A 213 -24.87 -19.95 10.12
CA ARG A 213 -23.88 -19.58 11.13
C ARG A 213 -23.07 -20.78 11.62
N LYS A 214 -23.73 -21.91 11.88
CA LYS A 214 -23.10 -23.13 12.41
C LYS A 214 -22.42 -23.96 11.31
N GLY A 215 -22.95 -23.93 10.09
CA GLY A 215 -22.44 -24.71 8.96
C GLY A 215 -21.55 -23.89 8.01
N PRO A 216 -22.03 -23.57 6.79
CA PRO A 216 -21.21 -23.00 5.71
C PRO A 216 -20.66 -21.61 6.01
N GLY A 217 -21.36 -20.78 6.79
CA GLY A 217 -20.96 -19.41 7.10
C GLY A 217 -19.61 -19.34 7.80
N ARG A 218 -19.28 -20.30 8.69
CA ARG A 218 -17.96 -20.39 9.33
C ARG A 218 -16.83 -20.59 8.33
N ARG A 219 -17.03 -21.46 7.34
CA ARG A 219 -16.03 -21.73 6.30
C ARG A 219 -15.84 -20.51 5.39
N LEU A 220 -16.95 -19.86 4.99
CA LEU A 220 -16.90 -18.64 4.19
C LEU A 220 -16.23 -17.47 4.93
N GLN A 221 -16.52 -17.30 6.22
CA GLN A 221 -15.86 -16.29 7.05
C GLN A 221 -14.35 -16.53 7.16
N PHE A 222 -13.91 -17.79 7.23
CA PHE A 222 -12.49 -18.13 7.21
C PHE A 222 -11.83 -17.75 5.88
N PHE A 223 -12.47 -18.05 4.74
CA PHE A 223 -11.96 -17.63 3.42
C PHE A 223 -11.91 -16.10 3.28
N LEU A 224 -12.93 -15.38 3.76
CA LEU A 224 -12.92 -13.92 3.80
C LEU A 224 -11.80 -13.38 4.68
N TRP A 225 -11.58 -13.99 5.84
CA TRP A 225 -10.49 -13.62 6.72
C TRP A 225 -9.14 -13.79 6.01
N MET A 226 -8.90 -14.92 5.34
CA MET A 226 -7.70 -15.10 4.53
C MET A 226 -7.58 -14.04 3.43
N LYS A 227 -8.67 -13.73 2.73
CA LYS A 227 -8.70 -12.70 1.67
C LYS A 227 -8.27 -11.33 2.18
N THR A 228 -8.58 -10.99 3.45
CA THR A 228 -8.20 -9.69 4.04
C THR A 228 -6.68 -9.51 4.20
N TRP A 229 -5.90 -10.59 4.22
CA TRP A 229 -4.43 -10.55 4.23
C TRP A 229 -3.84 -10.27 2.85
N PHE A 230 -4.48 -10.77 1.79
CA PHE A 230 -3.96 -10.66 0.41
C PHE A 230 -4.47 -9.43 -0.34
N THR A 231 -5.57 -8.84 0.11
CA THR A 231 -6.20 -7.71 -0.58
C THR A 231 -6.17 -6.47 0.31
N SER A 232 -5.90 -5.31 -0.28
CA SER A 232 -5.97 -4.02 0.41
C SER A 232 -7.40 -3.67 0.84
N ASN A 233 -8.41 -4.21 0.15
CA ASN A 233 -9.82 -4.13 0.49
C ASN A 233 -10.49 -5.48 0.16
N TYR A 234 -11.15 -6.11 1.12
CA TYR A 234 -11.62 -7.50 1.02
C TYR A 234 -12.94 -7.65 0.26
#